data_AF-A0A529L595-F1
#
_entry.id   AF-A0A529L595-F1
#
_cell.length_a   1.000
_cell.length_b   1.000
_cell.length_c   1.000
_cell.angle_alpha   90.00
_cell.angle_beta   90.00
_cell.angle_gamma   90.00
#
_symmetry.space_group_name_H-M   'P 1'
#
loop_
_entity.id
_entity.type
_entity.pdbx_description
1 polymer ?
#
loop_
_entity_poly.entity_id
_entity_poly.type
_entity_poly.pdbx_seq_one_letter_code
_entity_poly.pdbx_strand_id
1 'polypeptide(L)'
;RYAVIVNEFGEIGIDNELIVESDEEIYEMNNGCVCCTVRGDLIRVVEGLMRRPGRFDAIVVETTGLADPVPVAQTFFMDDDVRSKTKLDAVVALVDAKHLPLRLKDSREAEDQIAFADVVVLNKTDLVTPEELAKVEATIRAINPAARI
;
A
#
# COMPACT_ATOMS: atom_id res chain seq x y z
N ARG A 1 -0.11 18.85 2.68
CA ARG A 1 -1.13 18.23 3.57
C ARG A 1 -1.49 16.88 3.00
N TYR A 2 -1.23 15.81 3.73
CA TYR A 2 -1.50 14.44 3.31
C TYR A 2 -2.66 13.88 4.13
N ALA A 3 -3.43 12.96 3.54
CA ALA A 3 -4.34 12.10 4.29
C ALA A 3 -3.80 10.67 4.24
N VAL A 4 -3.87 9.94 5.34
CA VAL A 4 -3.40 8.56 5.42
C VAL A 4 -4.59 7.65 5.76
N ILE A 5 -4.80 6.63 4.94
CA ILE A 5 -5.83 5.62 5.13
C ILE A 5 -5.10 4.31 5.43
N VAL A 6 -5.30 3.78 6.63
CA VAL A 6 -4.68 2.51 7.06
C VAL A 6 -5.78 1.46 7.16
N ASN A 7 -5.61 0.35 6.46
CA ASN A 7 -6.51 -0.80 6.57
C ASN A 7 -5.85 -1.86 7.48
N GLU A 8 -6.28 -1.99 8.72
CA GLU A 8 -5.82 -3.06 9.64
C GLU A 8 -6.84 -4.21 9.70
N PHE A 9 -6.36 -5.45 9.79
CA PHE A 9 -7.18 -6.62 10.15
C PHE A 9 -6.84 -7.06 11.58
N GLY A 10 -7.62 -6.63 12.58
CA GLY A 10 -7.46 -7.05 13.99
C GLY A 10 -8.20 -6.15 14.99
N GLU A 11 -8.82 -6.71 16.05
CA GLU A 11 -9.62 -6.00 17.07
C GLU A 11 -8.82 -5.12 18.05
N ILE A 12 -7.51 -4.94 17.87
CA ILE A 12 -6.65 -4.25 18.85
C ILE A 12 -5.68 -3.32 18.12
N GLY A 13 -6.05 -2.04 18.01
CA GLY A 13 -5.17 -0.99 17.49
C GLY A 13 -4.01 -0.71 18.45
N ILE A 14 -2.90 -1.43 18.26
CA ILE A 14 -1.65 -1.24 19.02
C ILE A 14 -0.84 -0.05 18.46
N ASP A 15 -1.14 0.41 17.23
CA ASP A 15 -0.33 1.42 16.52
C ASP A 15 -0.62 2.88 16.92
N ASN A 16 -1.53 3.14 17.85
CA ASN A 16 -1.84 4.50 18.32
C ASN A 16 -0.78 5.12 19.25
N GLU A 17 0.19 4.36 19.77
CA GLU A 17 1.15 4.87 20.77
C GLU A 17 2.43 5.51 20.17
N LEU A 18 2.61 5.50 18.84
CA LEU A 18 3.83 6.01 18.20
C LEU A 18 3.62 7.15 17.18
N ILE A 19 2.45 7.77 17.15
CA ILE A 19 2.14 8.86 16.20
C ILE A 19 2.32 10.19 16.91
N VAL A 20 3.51 10.74 16.75
CA VAL A 20 3.87 12.10 17.20
C VAL A 20 2.99 13.09 16.45
N GLU A 21 2.30 13.96 17.20
CA GLU A 21 1.48 15.08 16.73
C GLU A 21 2.06 15.74 15.45
N SER A 22 1.52 15.36 14.31
CA SER A 22 1.55 16.13 13.08
C SER A 22 0.13 16.11 12.52
N ASP A 23 -0.27 17.12 11.72
CA ASP A 23 -1.63 17.32 11.18
C ASP A 23 -2.08 16.20 10.21
N GLU A 24 -2.01 14.93 10.63
CA GLU A 24 -2.37 13.73 9.88
C GLU A 24 -3.64 13.14 10.49
N GLU A 25 -4.72 13.15 9.72
CA GLU A 25 -6.00 12.54 10.12
C GLU A 25 -6.07 11.09 9.63
N ILE A 26 -6.14 10.14 10.56
CA ILE A 26 -6.20 8.70 10.31
C ILE A 26 -7.67 8.25 10.31
N TYR A 27 -8.06 7.47 9.31
CA TYR A 27 -9.43 6.95 9.17
C TYR A 27 -9.46 5.44 9.12
N GLU A 28 -10.22 4.85 10.03
CA GLU A 28 -10.39 3.40 10.19
C GLU A 28 -11.59 2.88 9.38
N MET A 29 -11.45 1.69 8.77
CA MET A 29 -12.47 1.02 7.97
C MET A 29 -13.01 -0.21 8.71
N ASN A 30 -14.33 -0.41 8.75
CA ASN A 30 -14.96 -1.51 9.49
C ASN A 30 -15.12 -2.79 8.64
N ASN A 31 -14.84 -3.93 9.27
CA ASN A 31 -14.76 -5.29 8.70
C ASN A 31 -15.96 -5.80 7.87
N GLY A 32 -15.66 -6.45 6.75
CA GLY A 32 -16.54 -7.44 6.09
C GLY A 32 -15.84 -8.13 4.91
N CYS A 33 -15.91 -9.46 4.78
CA CYS A 33 -15.15 -10.24 3.79
C CYS A 33 -15.67 -10.14 2.33
N VAL A 34 -14.73 -10.42 1.42
CA VAL A 34 -14.81 -10.77 -0.02
C VAL A 34 -15.07 -9.60 -1.00
N CYS A 35 -13.96 -9.05 -1.50
CA CYS A 35 -13.74 -8.20 -2.70
C CYS A 35 -14.60 -6.95 -2.98
N CYS A 36 -15.77 -6.78 -2.36
CA CYS A 36 -16.69 -5.66 -2.61
C CYS A 36 -16.73 -4.62 -1.49
N THR A 37 -16.48 -5.02 -0.25
CA THR A 37 -16.52 -4.18 0.96
C THR A 37 -15.34 -3.23 1.05
N VAL A 38 -14.11 -3.74 0.90
CA VAL A 38 -12.88 -2.93 0.96
C VAL A 38 -12.90 -1.78 -0.06
N ARG A 39 -13.33 -2.07 -1.29
CA ARG A 39 -13.51 -1.04 -2.33
C ARG A 39 -14.60 -0.03 -1.93
N GLY A 40 -15.76 -0.51 -1.49
CA GLY A 40 -16.88 0.37 -1.10
C GLY A 40 -16.53 1.30 0.06
N ASP A 41 -15.81 0.80 1.05
CA ASP A 41 -15.39 1.59 2.20
C ASP A 41 -14.27 2.57 1.81
N LEU A 42 -13.33 2.18 0.94
CA LEU A 42 -12.30 3.10 0.44
C LEU A 42 -12.93 4.26 -0.34
N ILE A 43 -13.93 3.97 -1.20
CA ILE A 43 -14.69 5.02 -1.91
C ILE A 43 -15.31 6.00 -0.92
N ARG A 44 -16.00 5.49 0.12
CA ARG A 44 -16.64 6.34 1.14
C ARG A 44 -15.65 7.23 1.89
N VAL A 45 -14.49 6.69 2.27
CA VAL A 45 -13.44 7.46 2.96
C VAL A 45 -12.90 8.53 2.03
N VAL A 46 -12.51 8.17 0.80
CA VAL A 46 -11.98 9.12 -0.19
C VAL A 46 -13.00 10.23 -0.49
N GLU A 47 -14.27 9.90 -0.72
CA GLU A 47 -15.32 10.90 -0.89
C GLU A 47 -15.50 11.81 0.33
N GLY A 48 -15.40 11.24 1.54
CA GLY A 48 -15.44 11.99 2.79
C GLY A 48 -14.32 13.03 2.87
N LEU A 49 -13.09 12.63 2.52
CA LEU A 49 -11.93 13.52 2.44
C LEU A 49 -12.15 14.63 1.41
N MET A 50 -12.75 14.32 0.25
CA MET A 50 -13.01 15.32 -0.80
C MET A 50 -14.06 16.36 -0.41
N ARG A 51 -14.96 16.07 0.54
CA ARG A 51 -15.99 17.01 1.01
C ARG A 51 -15.50 17.97 2.09
N ARG A 52 -14.32 17.74 2.67
CA ARG A 52 -13.81 18.55 3.79
C ARG A 52 -13.29 19.94 3.34
N PRO A 53 -13.44 20.97 4.19
CA PRO A 53 -12.84 22.27 3.94
C PRO A 53 -11.32 22.19 4.11
N GLY A 54 -10.59 22.48 3.04
CA GLY A 54 -9.14 22.30 2.98
C GLY A 54 -8.77 21.16 2.03
N ARG A 55 -7.88 21.44 1.07
CA ARG A 55 -7.44 20.43 0.11
C ARG A 55 -6.24 19.66 0.65
N PHE A 56 -6.33 18.34 0.59
CA PHE A 56 -5.17 17.46 0.64
C PHE A 56 -4.44 17.49 -0.70
N ASP A 57 -3.12 17.41 -0.63
CA ASP A 57 -2.24 17.35 -1.80
C ASP A 57 -2.08 15.91 -2.29
N ALA A 58 -2.15 14.92 -1.39
CA ALA A 58 -2.15 13.50 -1.71
C ALA A 58 -2.83 12.67 -0.61
N ILE A 59 -3.22 11.45 -0.99
CA ILE A 59 -3.74 10.41 -0.10
C ILE A 59 -2.77 9.24 -0.16
N VAL A 60 -2.33 8.76 1.00
CA VAL A 60 -1.55 7.53 1.14
C VAL A 60 -2.50 6.44 1.63
N VAL A 61 -2.52 5.31 0.91
CA VAL A 61 -3.34 4.16 1.28
C VAL A 61 -2.39 3.04 1.68
N GLU A 62 -2.36 2.71 2.96
CA GLU A 62 -1.69 1.53 3.49
C GLU A 62 -2.66 0.36 3.45
N THR A 63 -2.29 -0.65 2.65
CA THR A 63 -3.03 -1.91 2.57
C THR A 63 -2.44 -2.91 3.55
N THR A 64 -3.25 -3.88 4.00
CA THR A 64 -2.72 -4.98 4.82
C THR A 64 -1.59 -5.72 4.08
N GLY A 65 -0.67 -6.34 4.83
CA GLY A 65 0.44 -7.10 4.24
C GLY A 65 0.02 -8.28 3.35
N LEU A 66 -1.25 -8.69 3.38
CA LEU A 66 -1.83 -9.74 2.54
C LEU A 66 -2.82 -9.21 1.49
N ALA A 67 -2.96 -7.89 1.37
CA ALA A 67 -3.87 -7.31 0.41
C ALA A 67 -3.32 -7.43 -1.02
N ASP A 68 -4.22 -7.75 -1.94
CA ASP A 68 -4.02 -7.58 -3.37
C ASP A 68 -4.13 -6.07 -3.71
N PRO A 69 -3.12 -5.45 -4.33
CA PRO A 69 -3.16 -4.03 -4.68
C PRO A 69 -4.12 -3.73 -5.84
N VAL A 70 -4.53 -4.71 -6.65
CA VAL A 70 -5.34 -4.50 -7.85
C VAL A 70 -6.74 -3.95 -7.53
N PRO A 71 -7.54 -4.54 -6.62
CA PRO A 71 -8.86 -4.00 -6.28
C PRO A 71 -8.80 -2.58 -5.69
N VAL A 72 -7.74 -2.28 -4.94
CA VAL A 72 -7.50 -0.95 -4.37
C VAL A 72 -7.22 0.04 -5.49
N ALA A 73 -6.25 -0.25 -6.36
CA ALA A 73 -5.92 0.61 -7.49
C ALA A 73 -7.11 0.80 -8.45
N GLN A 74 -7.86 -0.26 -8.75
CA GLN A 74 -9.04 -0.20 -9.62
C GLN A 74 -10.10 0.80 -9.12
N THR A 75 -10.19 1.04 -7.81
CA THR A 75 -11.11 2.03 -7.23
C THR A 75 -10.89 3.42 -7.85
N PHE A 76 -9.64 3.80 -8.09
CA PHE A 76 -9.27 5.10 -8.64
C PHE A 76 -9.53 5.24 -10.15
N PHE A 77 -9.82 4.14 -10.85
CA PHE A 77 -10.09 4.13 -12.30
C PHE A 77 -11.54 3.81 -12.66
N MET A 78 -12.21 3.00 -11.83
CA MET A 78 -13.50 2.40 -12.13
C MET A 78 -14.67 3.09 -11.45
N ASP A 79 -14.41 3.95 -10.45
CA ASP A 79 -15.43 4.76 -9.79
C ASP A 79 -15.39 6.20 -10.33
N ASP A 80 -16.49 6.68 -10.90
CA ASP A 80 -16.53 7.98 -11.57
C ASP A 80 -16.36 9.16 -10.60
N ASP A 81 -16.90 9.04 -9.38
CA ASP A 81 -16.84 10.08 -8.37
C ASP A 81 -15.42 10.21 -7.78
N VAL A 82 -14.74 9.09 -7.55
CA VAL A 82 -13.34 9.06 -7.12
C VAL A 82 -12.42 9.50 -8.25
N ARG A 83 -12.59 8.95 -9.47
CA ARG A 83 -11.74 9.24 -10.63
C ARG A 83 -11.80 10.69 -11.07
N SER A 84 -12.95 11.34 -10.94
CA SER A 84 -13.09 12.76 -11.33
C SER A 84 -12.35 13.72 -10.39
N LYS A 85 -11.97 13.27 -9.18
CA LYS A 85 -11.39 14.10 -8.12
C LYS A 85 -9.97 13.68 -7.72
N THR A 86 -9.58 12.45 -8.06
CA THR A 86 -8.30 11.86 -7.66
C THR A 86 -7.64 11.16 -8.85
N LYS A 87 -6.35 10.90 -8.73
CA LYS A 87 -5.60 10.04 -9.65
C LYS A 87 -4.71 9.12 -8.81
N LEU A 88 -4.56 7.87 -9.23
CA LEU A 88 -3.52 7.00 -8.69
C LEU A 88 -2.17 7.48 -9.24
N ASP A 89 -1.27 7.90 -8.36
CA ASP A 89 0.04 8.45 -8.75
C ASP A 89 1.11 7.37 -8.87
N ALA A 90 1.20 6.48 -7.88
CA ALA A 90 2.10 5.34 -7.89
C ALA A 90 1.60 4.25 -6.91
N VAL A 91 1.96 3.00 -7.21
CA VAL A 91 1.93 1.88 -6.28
C VAL A 91 3.35 1.64 -5.77
N VAL A 92 3.51 1.64 -4.45
CA VAL A 92 4.81 1.45 -3.80
C VAL A 92 4.81 0.14 -3.02
N ALA A 93 5.76 -0.76 -3.32
CA ALA A 93 5.97 -1.97 -2.56
C ALA A 93 7.22 -1.84 -1.67
N LEU A 94 7.05 -1.97 -0.36
CA LEU A 94 8.16 -2.02 0.59
C LEU A 94 8.62 -3.47 0.76
N VAL A 95 9.86 -3.75 0.38
CA VAL A 95 10.41 -5.11 0.36
C VAL A 95 11.52 -5.26 1.39
N ASP A 96 11.34 -6.21 2.32
CA ASP A 96 12.37 -6.62 3.27
C ASP A 96 13.44 -7.48 2.56
N ALA A 97 14.64 -6.93 2.39
CA ALA A 97 15.73 -7.59 1.66
C ALA A 97 16.16 -8.92 2.31
N LYS A 98 16.06 -9.05 3.63
CA LYS A 98 16.46 -10.27 4.35
C LYS A 98 15.43 -11.39 4.16
N HIS A 99 14.16 -11.05 4.12
CA HIS A 99 13.08 -12.03 4.15
C HIS A 99 12.41 -12.30 2.81
N LEU A 100 12.67 -11.49 1.77
CA LEU A 100 12.08 -11.68 0.44
C LEU A 100 12.23 -13.12 -0.11
N PRO A 101 13.40 -13.79 -0.04
CA PRO A 101 13.54 -15.14 -0.60
C PRO A 101 12.65 -16.19 0.08
N LEU A 102 12.28 -15.97 1.35
CA LEU A 102 11.32 -16.82 2.05
C LEU A 102 9.89 -16.46 1.65
N ARG A 103 9.57 -15.15 1.62
CA ARG A 103 8.23 -14.65 1.24
C ARG A 103 7.78 -15.08 -0.14
N LEU A 104 8.68 -15.03 -1.13
CA LEU A 104 8.37 -15.52 -2.49
C LEU A 104 8.13 -17.05 -2.57
N LYS A 105 8.51 -17.81 -1.53
CA LYS A 105 8.23 -19.25 -1.47
C LYS A 105 6.91 -19.58 -0.77
N ASP A 106 6.49 -18.75 0.18
CA ASP A 106 5.37 -19.04 1.08
C ASP A 106 4.13 -18.14 0.88
N SER A 107 4.24 -17.08 0.09
CA SER A 107 3.16 -16.14 -0.22
C SER A 107 3.19 -15.75 -1.70
N ARG A 108 2.04 -15.91 -2.38
CA ARG A 108 1.88 -15.44 -3.76
C ARG A 108 1.70 -13.93 -3.81
N GLU A 109 1.07 -13.39 -2.78
CA GLU A 109 0.78 -11.96 -2.61
C GLU A 109 2.07 -11.13 -2.68
N ALA A 110 3.19 -11.64 -2.14
CA ALA A 110 4.49 -10.97 -2.23
C ALA A 110 4.97 -10.79 -3.69
N GLU A 111 4.74 -11.78 -4.55
CA GLU A 111 5.09 -11.68 -5.98
C GLU A 111 4.15 -10.71 -6.69
N ASP A 112 2.84 -10.80 -6.44
CA ASP A 112 1.82 -9.93 -7.03
C ASP A 112 2.03 -8.45 -6.65
N GLN A 113 2.37 -8.18 -5.39
CA GLN A 113 2.68 -6.83 -4.90
C GLN A 113 3.91 -6.24 -5.61
N ILE A 114 4.96 -7.03 -5.83
CA ILE A 114 6.15 -6.58 -6.57
C ILE A 114 5.82 -6.39 -8.05
N ALA A 115 5.06 -7.32 -8.65
CA ALA A 115 4.67 -7.28 -10.05
C ALA A 115 3.82 -6.05 -10.39
N PHE A 116 3.02 -5.55 -9.43
CA PHE A 116 2.13 -4.42 -9.63
C PHE A 116 2.73 -3.07 -9.23
N ALA A 117 3.88 -3.05 -8.56
CA ALA A 117 4.50 -1.82 -8.08
C ALA A 117 5.12 -0.97 -9.21
N ASP A 118 4.94 0.35 -9.12
CA ASP A 118 5.72 1.32 -9.90
C ASP A 118 7.09 1.56 -9.27
N VAL A 119 7.14 1.51 -7.92
CA VAL A 119 8.36 1.69 -7.13
C VAL A 119 8.47 0.58 -6.09
N VAL A 120 9.62 -0.06 -6.03
CA VAL A 120 9.98 -1.05 -5.00
C VAL A 120 11.02 -0.44 -4.09
N VAL A 121 10.68 -0.21 -2.83
CA VAL A 121 11.63 0.29 -1.82
C VAL A 121 12.26 -0.89 -1.11
N LEU A 122 13.57 -1.06 -1.26
CA LEU A 122 14.32 -2.06 -0.51
C LEU A 122 14.62 -1.59 0.91
N ASN A 123 14.16 -2.35 1.89
CA ASN A 123 14.35 -2.12 3.31
C ASN A 123 15.24 -3.20 3.94
N LYS A 124 15.84 -2.89 5.09
CA LYS A 124 16.72 -3.78 5.87
C LYS A 124 17.93 -4.29 5.08
N THR A 125 18.43 -3.46 4.16
CA THR A 125 19.62 -3.76 3.35
C THR A 125 20.89 -3.89 4.20
N ASP A 126 20.88 -3.35 5.42
CA ASP A 126 21.94 -3.48 6.43
C ASP A 126 22.02 -4.89 7.02
N LEU A 127 20.97 -5.71 6.91
CA LEU A 127 20.91 -7.07 7.45
C LEU A 127 21.34 -8.16 6.46
N VAL A 128 21.76 -7.77 5.25
CA VAL A 128 22.18 -8.67 4.18
C VAL A 128 23.54 -8.26 3.63
N THR A 129 24.28 -9.22 3.10
CA THR A 129 25.54 -8.96 2.41
C THR A 129 25.30 -8.28 1.05
N PRO A 130 26.30 -7.59 0.47
CA PRO A 130 26.19 -7.03 -0.88
C PRO A 130 25.84 -8.06 -1.97
N GLU A 131 26.29 -9.31 -1.80
CA GLU A 131 25.97 -10.39 -2.73
C GLU A 131 24.49 -10.82 -2.62
N GLU A 132 23.97 -10.92 -1.39
CA GLU A 132 22.55 -11.22 -1.16
C GLU A 132 21.65 -10.09 -1.66
N LEU A 133 22.03 -8.84 -1.42
CA LEU A 133 21.30 -7.67 -1.91
C LEU A 133 21.21 -7.66 -3.45
N ALA A 134 22.33 -7.94 -4.13
CA ALA A 134 22.34 -8.05 -5.60
C ALA A 134 21.42 -9.18 -6.11
N LYS A 135 21.33 -10.31 -5.39
CA LYS A 135 20.39 -11.39 -5.73
C LYS A 135 18.93 -10.98 -5.51
N VAL A 136 18.65 -10.24 -4.45
CA VAL A 136 17.32 -9.68 -4.17
C VAL A 136 16.90 -8.71 -5.27
N GLU A 137 17.77 -7.76 -5.65
CA GLU A 137 17.51 -6.83 -6.75
C GLU A 137 17.28 -7.57 -8.08
N ALA A 138 18.10 -8.57 -8.39
CA ALA A 138 17.93 -9.39 -9.59
C ALA A 138 16.59 -10.13 -9.59
N THR A 139 16.15 -10.62 -8.43
CA THR A 139 14.85 -11.29 -8.28
C THR A 139 13.71 -10.32 -8.51
N ILE A 140 13.76 -9.13 -7.91
CA ILE A 140 12.73 -8.08 -8.11
C ILE A 140 12.67 -7.69 -9.59
N ARG A 141 13.81 -7.48 -10.26
CA ARG A 141 13.83 -7.16 -11.69
C ARG A 141 13.32 -8.29 -12.58
N ALA A 142 13.46 -9.55 -12.15
CA ALA A 142 12.90 -10.68 -12.88
C ALA A 142 11.37 -10.71 -12.78
N ILE A 143 10.80 -10.31 -11.65
CA ILE A 143 9.35 -10.20 -11.43
C ILE A 143 8.80 -8.96 -12.15
N ASN A 144 9.43 -7.81 -11.93
CA ASN A 144 9.00 -6.52 -12.46
C ASN A 144 10.19 -5.72 -13.03
N PRO A 145 10.46 -5.84 -14.34
CA PRO A 145 11.52 -5.08 -15.00
C PRO A 145 11.24 -3.57 -15.11
N ALA A 146 9.98 -3.15 -14.95
CA ALA A 146 9.54 -1.78 -15.13
C ALA A 146 9.60 -0.96 -13.84
N ALA A 147 9.54 -1.62 -12.67
CA ALA A 147 9.61 -0.96 -11.38
C ALA A 147 10.95 -0.22 -11.19
N ARG A 148 10.87 0.97 -10.60
CA ARG A 148 12.04 1.64 -10.03
C ARG A 148 12.39 0.99 -8.70
N ILE A 149 13.65 0.62 -8.51
CA ILE A 149 14.21 0.16 -7.23
C ILE A 149 15.10 1.27 -6.67
#